data_AF-A0A1F2R9Q6-F1
#
_entry.id   AF-A0A1F2R9Q6-F1
#
_cell.length_a   1.000
_cell.length_b   1.000
_cell.length_c   1.000
_cell.angle_alpha   90.00
_cell.angle_beta   90.00
_cell.angle_gamma   90.00
#
_symmetry.space_group_name_H-M   'P 1'
#
loop_
_entity.id
_entity.type
_entity.pdbx_description
1 polymer ?
#
loop_
_entity_poly.entity_id
_entity_poly.type
_entity_poly.pdbx_seq_one_letter_code
_entity_poly.pdbx_strand_id
1 'polypeptide(L)'
;MDDVVNRFARELADAIAAAVAENPQVEACREKARAAGFEMKVSLEAVVGFVSRSQSAALTKASAAARPAREVQPRRTFEVTTNDRRFLRSLRIAADETTEPVE
;
A
#
# COMPACT_ATOMS: atom_id res chain seq x y z
N MET A 1 -8.36 -10.61 -18.78
CA MET A 1 -7.27 -9.95 -18.01
C MET A 1 -7.29 -10.49 -16.59
N ASP A 2 -8.48 -10.54 -15.99
CA ASP A 2 -8.69 -11.05 -14.63
C ASP A 2 -8.32 -12.52 -14.48
N ASP A 3 -8.49 -13.36 -15.51
CA ASP A 3 -8.09 -14.78 -15.45
C ASP A 3 -6.58 -14.98 -15.26
N VAL A 4 -5.77 -14.11 -15.87
CA VAL A 4 -4.30 -14.15 -15.74
C VAL A 4 -3.89 -13.69 -14.34
N VAL A 5 -4.54 -12.66 -13.82
CA VAL A 5 -4.31 -12.15 -12.45
C VAL A 5 -4.71 -13.19 -11.41
N ASN A 6 -5.88 -13.81 -11.56
CA ASN A 6 -6.36 -14.87 -10.67
C ASN A 6 -5.45 -16.10 -10.71
N ARG A 7 -4.92 -16.44 -11.90
CA ARG A 7 -3.92 -17.51 -12.02
C ARG A 7 -2.66 -17.19 -11.23
N PHE A 8 -2.11 -15.98 -11.36
CA PHE A 8 -0.93 -15.59 -10.59
C PHE A 8 -1.21 -15.56 -9.07
N ALA A 9 -2.39 -15.11 -8.66
CA ALA A 9 -2.77 -15.11 -7.25
C ALA A 9 -2.80 -16.54 -6.68
N ARG A 10 -3.34 -17.49 -7.45
CA ARG A 10 -3.39 -18.90 -7.07
C ARG A 10 -1.99 -19.52 -7.02
N GLU A 11 -1.18 -19.31 -8.05
CA GLU A 11 0.21 -19.81 -8.09
C GLU A 11 1.02 -19.30 -6.89
N LEU A 12 0.84 -18.02 -6.51
CA LEU A 12 1.47 -17.46 -5.32
C LEU A 12 0.94 -18.11 -4.03
N ALA A 13 -0.38 -18.29 -3.91
CA ALA A 13 -0.97 -18.94 -2.74
C ALA A 13 -0.47 -20.38 -2.56
N ASP A 14 -0.39 -21.15 -3.64
CA ASP A 14 0.13 -22.51 -3.64
C ASP A 14 1.62 -22.55 -3.24
N ALA A 15 2.42 -21.61 -3.76
CA ALA A 15 3.83 -21.49 -3.40
C ALA A 15 4.04 -21.16 -1.92
N ILE A 16 3.22 -20.27 -1.35
CA ILE A 16 3.28 -19.94 0.08
C ILE A 16 2.85 -21.14 0.92
N ALA A 17 1.79 -21.85 0.53
CA ALA A 17 1.33 -23.04 1.23
C ALA A 17 2.42 -24.12 1.28
N ALA A 18 3.10 -24.37 0.16
CA ALA A 18 4.24 -25.29 0.10
C ALA A 18 5.40 -24.83 0.99
N ALA A 19 5.77 -23.54 0.92
CA ALA A 19 6.85 -22.98 1.72
C ALA A 19 6.59 -23.08 3.23
N VAL A 20 5.33 -22.90 3.67
CA VAL A 20 4.94 -23.04 5.07
C VAL A 20 4.92 -24.51 5.50
N ALA A 21 4.46 -25.42 4.64
CA ALA A 21 4.42 -26.84 4.93
C ALA A 21 5.82 -27.45 5.11
N GLU A 22 6.81 -26.96 4.38
CA GLU A 22 8.20 -27.45 4.44
C GLU A 22 9.06 -26.67 5.46
N ASN A 23 8.50 -25.65 6.13
CA ASN A 23 9.28 -24.81 7.02
C ASN A 23 9.57 -25.52 8.36
N PRO A 24 10.86 -25.71 8.73
CA PRO A 24 11.23 -26.44 9.93
C PRO A 24 10.81 -25.73 11.23
N GLN A 25 10.67 -24.41 11.22
CA GLN A 25 10.21 -23.67 12.39
C GLN A 25 8.71 -23.87 12.64
N VAL A 26 7.93 -24.00 11.57
CA VAL A 26 6.47 -24.27 11.65
C VAL A 26 6.24 -25.67 12.22
N GLU A 27 6.99 -26.66 11.74
CA GLU A 27 6.96 -28.03 12.29
C GLU A 27 7.38 -28.08 13.76
N ALA A 28 8.47 -27.41 14.13
CA ALA A 28 8.91 -27.34 15.53
C ALA A 28 7.86 -26.70 16.45
N CYS A 29 7.12 -25.71 15.95
CA CYS A 29 6.03 -25.08 16.70
C CYS A 29 4.84 -26.05 16.86
N ARG A 30 4.50 -26.80 15.80
CA ARG A 30 3.45 -27.82 15.82
C ARG A 30 3.74 -28.95 16.80
N GLU A 31 4.99 -29.40 16.85
CA GLU A 31 5.41 -30.46 17.79
C GLU A 31 5.39 -29.96 19.23
N LYS A 32 5.76 -28.70 19.49
CA LYS A 32 5.61 -28.09 20.82
C LYS A 32 4.15 -28.03 21.27
N ALA A 33 3.23 -27.66 20.36
CA ALA A 33 1.80 -27.67 20.65
C ALA A 33 1.29 -29.09 20.96
N ARG A 34 1.74 -30.09 20.17
CA ARG A 34 1.42 -31.50 20.40
C ARG A 34 1.95 -32.01 21.75
N ALA A 35 3.18 -31.67 22.11
CA ALA A 35 3.78 -32.03 23.39
C ALA A 35 3.01 -31.42 24.59
N ALA A 36 2.38 -30.26 24.38
CA ALA A 36 1.49 -29.63 25.36
C ALA A 36 0.05 -30.22 25.35
N GLY A 37 -0.23 -31.23 24.52
CA GLY A 37 -1.53 -31.89 24.43
C GLY A 37 -2.53 -31.21 23.47
N PHE A 38 -2.07 -30.29 22.62
CA PHE A 38 -2.92 -29.58 21.65
C PHE A 38 -2.68 -30.04 20.21
N GLU A 39 -3.75 -30.10 19.42
CA GLU A 39 -3.66 -30.24 17.97
C GLU A 39 -3.64 -28.85 17.31
N MET A 40 -2.59 -28.55 16.55
CA MET A 40 -2.40 -27.24 15.93
C MET A 40 -2.62 -27.30 14.41
N LYS A 41 -3.57 -26.49 13.92
CA LYS A 41 -3.83 -26.26 12.48
C LYS A 41 -3.46 -24.83 12.11
N VAL A 42 -2.72 -24.67 11.02
CA VAL A 42 -2.34 -23.35 10.49
C VAL A 42 -3.14 -23.07 9.22
N SER A 43 -3.84 -21.95 9.17
CA SER A 43 -4.51 -21.42 7.99
C SER A 43 -4.00 -20.02 7.70
N LEU A 44 -3.61 -19.75 6.46
CA LEU A 44 -3.13 -18.44 6.03
C LEU A 44 -4.17 -17.76 5.15
N GLU A 45 -4.59 -16.56 5.56
CA GLU A 45 -5.36 -15.64 4.72
C GLU A 45 -4.42 -14.54 4.25
N ALA A 46 -4.24 -14.42 2.93
CA ALA A 46 -3.39 -13.40 2.32
C ALA A 46 -4.14 -12.69 1.20
N VAL A 47 -4.05 -11.36 1.17
CA VAL A 47 -4.61 -10.53 0.09
C VAL A 47 -3.51 -10.25 -0.92
N VAL A 48 -3.73 -10.63 -2.18
CA VAL A 48 -2.76 -10.41 -3.27
C VAL A 48 -3.24 -9.26 -4.16
N GLY A 49 -2.51 -8.15 -4.15
CA GLY A 49 -2.79 -6.98 -4.98
C GLY A 49 -1.93 -6.94 -6.24
N PHE A 50 -2.52 -6.56 -7.37
CA PHE A 50 -1.82 -6.41 -8.65
C PHE A 50 -1.97 -4.99 -9.18
N VAL A 51 -0.87 -4.42 -9.70
CA VAL A 51 -0.87 -3.10 -10.34
C VAL A 51 -0.30 -3.22 -11.74
N SER A 52 -1.02 -2.68 -12.74
CA SER A 52 -0.53 -2.69 -14.13
C SER A 52 0.65 -1.72 -14.31
N ARG A 53 1.77 -2.23 -14.82
CA ARG A 53 2.96 -1.41 -15.10
C ARG A 53 2.74 -0.40 -16.24
N SER A 54 1.76 -0.62 -17.13
CA SER A 54 1.50 0.27 -18.28
C SER A 54 0.95 1.64 -17.89
N GLN A 55 0.14 1.74 -16.83
CA GLN A 55 -0.33 3.03 -16.31
C GLN A 55 0.76 3.78 -15.53
N SER A 56 1.66 3.06 -14.85
CA SER A 56 2.77 3.66 -14.11
C SER A 56 3.82 4.33 -15.02
N ALA A 57 4.02 3.80 -16.23
CA ALA A 57 4.90 4.39 -17.24
C ALA A 57 4.36 5.71 -17.83
N ALA A 58 3.04 5.91 -17.84
CA ALA A 58 2.43 7.16 -18.30
C ALA A 58 2.64 8.32 -17.30
N LEU A 59 2.71 8.03 -15.99
CA LEU A 59 3.06 9.02 -14.98
C LEU A 59 4.56 9.34 -14.93
N THR A 60 5.44 8.39 -15.27
CA THR A 60 6.90 8.61 -15.28
C THR A 60 7.42 9.20 -16.60
N LYS A 61 6.71 9.07 -17.73
CA LYS A 61 7.05 9.77 -18.97
C LYS A 61 6.69 11.26 -18.97
N ALA A 62 5.83 11.72 -18.03
CA ALA A 62 5.59 13.14 -17.82
C ALA A 62 6.74 13.85 -17.06
N SER A 63 7.67 13.10 -16.43
CA SER A 63 8.77 13.65 -15.64
C SER A 63 10.16 13.51 -16.27
N ALA A 64 10.28 12.93 -17.48
CA ALA A 64 11.57 12.72 -18.16
C ALA A 64 11.74 13.48 -19.50
N ALA A 65 10.83 14.40 -19.85
CA ALA A 65 11.08 15.38 -20.91
C ALA A 65 11.66 16.64 -20.27
N ALA A 66 12.99 16.75 -20.28
CA ALA A 66 13.71 17.95 -19.88
C ALA A 66 13.19 19.18 -20.64
N ARG A 67 12.48 20.08 -19.94
CA ARG A 67 12.31 21.47 -20.36
C ARG A 67 13.51 22.28 -19.85
N PRO A 68 14.07 23.19 -20.65
CA PRO A 68 15.14 24.07 -20.21
C PRO A 68 14.61 25.04 -19.14
N ALA A 69 15.51 25.48 -18.26
CA ALA A 69 15.25 26.34 -17.12
C ALA A 69 14.20 27.43 -17.40
N ARG A 70 13.09 27.38 -16.65
CA ARG A 70 12.16 28.50 -16.56
C ARG A 70 11.58 28.58 -15.15
N GLU A 71 12.01 29.65 -14.47
CA GLU A 71 11.33 30.42 -13.42
C GLU A 71 10.69 29.63 -12.28
N VAL A 72 11.21 29.89 -11.07
CA VAL A 72 10.56 29.64 -9.79
C VAL A 72 9.13 30.18 -9.86
N GLN A 73 8.16 29.30 -10.11
CA GLN A 73 6.74 29.65 -9.99
C GLN A 73 6.42 29.80 -8.51
N PRO A 74 5.67 30.86 -8.12
CA PRO A 74 5.32 31.10 -6.72
C PRO A 74 4.54 29.90 -6.19
N ARG A 75 4.76 29.59 -4.91
CA ARG A 75 4.04 28.57 -4.14
C ARG A 75 2.58 28.58 -4.56
N ARG A 76 2.13 27.49 -5.20
CA ARG A 76 0.70 27.31 -5.50
C ARG A 76 -0.03 27.36 -4.18
N THR A 77 -0.74 28.45 -3.94
CA THR A 77 -1.71 28.57 -2.86
C THR A 77 -2.76 27.50 -3.09
N PHE A 78 -2.71 26.44 -2.30
CA PHE A 78 -3.75 25.42 -2.31
C PHE A 78 -5.02 26.08 -1.75
N GLU A 79 -5.97 26.39 -2.63
CA GLU A 79 -7.25 26.98 -2.24
C GLU A 79 -8.14 25.90 -1.62
N VAL A 80 -8.38 26.01 -0.31
CA VAL A 80 -9.24 25.08 0.44
C VAL A 80 -10.70 25.29 0.05
N THR A 81 -11.30 24.29 -0.61
CA THR A 81 -12.70 24.34 -1.06
C THR A 81 -13.67 24.20 0.12
N THR A 82 -14.95 24.55 -0.08
CA THR A 82 -15.99 24.40 0.96
C THR A 82 -16.15 22.95 1.43
N ASN A 83 -15.93 21.97 0.54
CA ASN A 83 -15.99 20.56 0.89
C ASN A 83 -14.80 20.17 1.79
N ASP A 84 -13.61 20.64 1.43
CA ASP A 84 -12.38 20.38 2.20
C ASP A 84 -12.50 20.93 3.62
N ARG A 85 -13.12 22.11 3.82
CA ARG A 85 -13.36 22.65 5.18
C ARG A 85 -14.30 21.77 6.01
N ARG A 86 -15.35 21.19 5.41
CA ARG A 86 -16.25 20.27 6.11
C ARG A 86 -15.53 18.98 6.49
N PHE A 87 -14.72 18.47 5.56
CA PHE A 87 -13.92 17.27 5.77
C PHE A 87 -12.88 17.47 6.88
N LEU A 88 -12.10 18.54 6.84
CA LEU A 88 -11.11 18.88 7.89
C LEU A 88 -11.76 19.08 9.26
N ARG A 89 -12.95 19.71 9.31
CA ARG A 89 -13.75 19.83 10.55
C ARG A 89 -14.19 18.47 11.09
N SER A 90 -14.56 17.52 10.23
CA SER A 90 -14.94 16.16 10.66
C SER A 90 -13.77 15.41 11.29
N LEU A 91 -12.55 15.70 10.84
CA LEU A 91 -11.30 15.14 11.36
C LEU A 91 -10.74 15.93 12.56
N ARG A 92 -11.42 16.98 13.02
CA ARG A 92 -10.96 17.92 14.06
C ARG A 92 -9.60 18.55 13.74
N ILE A 93 -9.28 18.69 12.44
CA ILE A 93 -8.10 19.39 11.96
C ILE A 93 -8.48 20.86 11.86
N ALA A 94 -7.80 21.72 12.62
CA ALA A 94 -7.97 23.17 12.51
C ALA A 94 -7.41 23.62 11.16
N ALA A 95 -8.27 24.15 10.28
CA ALA A 95 -7.88 24.65 8.96
C ALA A 95 -7.53 26.15 8.98
N ASP A 96 -7.72 26.84 10.11
CA ASP A 96 -7.31 28.24 10.32
C ASP A 96 -5.99 28.28 11.11
N GLU A 97 -4.87 28.07 10.42
CA GLU A 97 -3.57 28.60 10.86
C GLU A 97 -3.13 29.64 9.82
N THR A 98 -3.68 30.84 9.94
CA THR A 98 -3.09 32.04 9.35
C THR A 98 -1.78 32.30 10.11
N THR A 99 -0.67 31.74 9.64
CA THR A 99 0.66 32.08 10.16
C THR A 99 1.05 33.44 9.59
N GLU A 100 1.07 34.44 10.49
CA GLU A 100 1.52 35.80 10.23
C GLU A 100 2.96 35.82 9.66
N PRO A 101 3.31 36.78 8.77
CA PRO A 101 4.70 36.99 8.39
C PRO A 101 5.44 37.59 9.59
N VAL A 102 6.42 36.86 10.11
CA VAL A 102 7.38 37.36 11.09
C VAL A 102 8.32 38.31 10.35
N GLU A 103 8.25 39.60 10.70
CA GLU A 103 9.23 40.64 10.37
C GLU A 103 10.52 40.47 11.19
#